data_AF-A0A1G6T5W8-F1
#
_entry.id   AF-A0A1G6T5W8-F1
#
_cell.length_a   1.000
_cell.length_b   1.000
_cell.length_c   1.000
_cell.angle_alpha   90.00
_cell.angle_beta   90.00
_cell.angle_gamma   90.00
#
_symmetry.space_group_name_H-M   'P 1'
#
loop_
_entity.id
_entity.type
_entity.pdbx_description
1 polymer ?
#
loop_
_entity_poly.entity_id
_entity_poly.type
_entity_poly.pdbx_seq_one_letter_code
_entity_poly.pdbx_strand_id
1 'polypeptide(L)'
;MKRKEFEKLFATFNENGKQIWVIGRVKDLPKPIVNMALNLAALDFIKYIRICDETLAASSENYPNRQKMPITNMNHETAIGVQVLYSLSHKYINFFDINSPIKGNGSKMVDAILRDFPKDWNPSVVMDWSNGFWDKMKEKYKDVEWIM
;
A
#
# COMPACT_ATOMS: atom_id res chain seq x y z
N MET A 1 -15.80 3.60 7.00
CA MET A 1 -16.53 2.65 6.15
C MET A 1 -16.68 1.37 6.93
N LYS A 2 -17.93 0.89 7.08
CA LYS A 2 -18.24 -0.29 7.89
C LYS A 2 -17.74 -1.55 7.18
N ARG A 3 -17.45 -2.60 7.95
CA ARG A 3 -16.91 -3.87 7.42
C ARG A 3 -17.63 -4.43 6.20
N LYS A 4 -18.95 -4.54 6.27
CA LYS A 4 -19.76 -5.06 5.15
C LYS A 4 -19.62 -4.23 3.87
N GLU A 5 -19.43 -2.91 4.00
CA GLU A 5 -19.30 -2.01 2.86
C GLU A 5 -17.96 -2.21 2.15
N PHE A 6 -16.84 -2.19 2.89
CA PHE A 6 -15.54 -2.38 2.26
C PHE A 6 -15.32 -3.82 1.79
N GLU A 7 -15.86 -4.82 2.49
CA GLU A 7 -15.76 -6.23 2.06
C GLU A 7 -16.48 -6.45 0.72
N LYS A 8 -17.60 -5.76 0.48
CA LYS A 8 -18.29 -5.78 -0.81
C LYS A 8 -17.41 -5.20 -1.92
N LEU A 9 -16.69 -4.10 -1.67
CA LEU A 9 -15.78 -3.50 -2.64
C LEU A 9 -14.59 -4.42 -2.95
N PHE A 10 -14.06 -5.11 -1.94
CA PHE A 10 -12.95 -6.05 -2.11
C PHE A 10 -13.38 -7.38 -2.76
N ALA A 11 -14.65 -7.78 -2.61
CA ALA A 11 -15.18 -9.02 -3.19
C ALA A 11 -14.98 -9.07 -4.71
N THR A 12 -15.20 -7.96 -5.43
CA THR A 12 -14.98 -7.89 -6.89
C THR A 12 -13.55 -8.23 -7.28
N PHE A 13 -12.55 -7.83 -6.48
CA PHE A 13 -11.15 -8.20 -6.74
C PHE A 13 -10.85 -9.64 -6.35
N ASN A 14 -11.44 -10.11 -5.25
CA ASN A 14 -11.27 -11.49 -4.78
C ASN A 14 -11.85 -12.51 -5.78
N GLU A 15 -12.99 -12.20 -6.37
CA GLU A 15 -13.63 -13.00 -7.44
C GLU A 15 -12.77 -13.07 -8.70
N ASN A 16 -11.95 -12.05 -8.96
CA ASN A 16 -10.99 -11.99 -10.08
C ASN A 16 -9.61 -12.55 -9.74
N GLY A 17 -9.50 -13.36 -8.68
CA GLY A 17 -8.27 -14.08 -8.33
C GLY A 17 -7.24 -13.30 -7.52
N LYS A 18 -7.53 -12.05 -7.14
CA LYS A 18 -6.73 -11.33 -6.13
C LYS A 18 -7.11 -11.81 -4.73
N GLN A 19 -6.27 -11.50 -3.75
CA GLN A 19 -6.54 -11.87 -2.36
C GLN A 19 -6.34 -10.64 -1.47
N ILE A 20 -7.46 -10.02 -1.10
CA ILE A 20 -7.51 -8.88 -0.19
C ILE A 20 -8.04 -9.35 1.17
N TRP A 21 -7.21 -9.23 2.21
CA TRP A 21 -7.54 -9.65 3.56
C TRP A 21 -7.56 -8.47 4.52
N VAL A 22 -8.63 -8.40 5.32
CA VAL A 22 -8.74 -7.46 6.44
C VAL A 22 -8.84 -8.27 7.73
N ILE A 23 -7.93 -8.02 8.69
CA ILE A 23 -7.91 -8.79 9.94
C ILE A 23 -9.24 -8.66 10.70
N GLY A 24 -9.62 -9.70 11.45
CA GLY A 24 -10.96 -9.81 12.05
C GLY A 24 -11.32 -8.68 13.04
N ARG A 25 -10.31 -8.09 13.70
CA ARG A 25 -10.50 -7.01 14.68
C ARG A 25 -10.82 -5.65 14.05
N VAL A 26 -10.44 -5.41 12.80
CA VAL A 26 -10.83 -4.20 12.05
C VAL A 26 -12.32 -4.28 11.71
N LYS A 27 -13.14 -3.46 12.38
CA LYS A 27 -14.59 -3.37 12.12
C LYS A 27 -14.95 -2.19 11.21
N ASP A 28 -14.09 -1.20 11.17
CA ASP A 28 -14.23 0.03 10.39
C ASP A 28 -12.90 0.36 9.74
N LEU A 29 -12.95 0.72 8.46
CA LEU A 29 -11.79 1.26 7.74
C LEU A 29 -12.06 2.68 7.26
N PRO A 30 -11.12 3.61 7.45
CA PRO A 30 -11.21 4.94 6.85
C PRO A 30 -11.24 4.85 5.32
N LYS A 31 -12.03 5.73 4.70
CA LYS A 31 -12.15 5.80 3.24
C LYS A 31 -10.79 5.93 2.52
N PRO A 32 -9.81 6.73 3.01
CA PRO A 32 -8.49 6.80 2.39
C PRO A 32 -7.79 5.44 2.30
N ILE A 33 -7.82 4.65 3.37
CA ILE A 33 -7.17 3.32 3.42
C ILE A 33 -7.87 2.33 2.47
N VAL A 34 -9.21 2.38 2.40
CA VAL A 34 -9.98 1.58 1.43
C VAL A 34 -9.59 1.95 0.00
N ASN A 35 -9.53 3.24 -0.31
CA ASN A 35 -9.16 3.71 -1.65
C ASN A 35 -7.73 3.28 -2.02
N MET A 36 -6.75 3.44 -1.13
CA MET A 36 -5.37 2.98 -1.37
C MET A 36 -5.34 1.48 -1.68
N ALA A 37 -6.08 0.66 -0.93
CA ALA A 37 -6.16 -0.77 -1.18
C ALA A 37 -6.78 -1.10 -2.54
N LEU A 38 -7.88 -0.42 -2.93
CA LEU A 38 -8.50 -0.59 -4.25
C LEU A 38 -7.57 -0.16 -5.39
N ASN A 39 -6.84 0.95 -5.20
CA ASN A 39 -5.90 1.47 -6.18
C ASN A 39 -4.73 0.51 -6.39
N LEU A 40 -4.19 -0.05 -5.31
CA LEU A 40 -3.17 -1.10 -5.36
C LEU A 40 -3.72 -2.38 -6.00
N ALA A 41 -4.96 -2.76 -5.68
CA ALA A 41 -5.61 -3.92 -6.28
C ALA A 41 -5.83 -3.78 -7.79
N ALA A 42 -5.97 -2.55 -8.30
CA ALA A 42 -6.08 -2.30 -9.72
C ALA A 42 -4.78 -2.47 -10.51
N LEU A 43 -3.62 -2.59 -9.84
CA LEU A 43 -2.34 -2.87 -10.51
C LEU A 43 -2.26 -4.36 -10.87
N ASP A 44 -2.08 -4.69 -12.14
CA ASP A 44 -2.10 -6.08 -12.64
C ASP A 44 -1.09 -7.01 -11.95
N PHE A 45 0.07 -6.47 -11.55
CA PHE A 45 1.11 -7.25 -10.88
C PHE A 45 0.83 -7.49 -9.39
N ILE A 46 -0.04 -6.73 -8.74
CA ILE A 46 -0.40 -6.93 -7.34
C ILE A 46 -1.44 -8.05 -7.23
N LYS A 47 -1.15 -9.05 -6.40
CA LYS A 47 -2.01 -10.23 -6.18
C LYS A 47 -2.54 -10.31 -4.76
N TYR A 48 -1.72 -9.92 -3.79
CA TYR A 48 -1.99 -10.09 -2.38
C TYR A 48 -2.01 -8.74 -1.68
N ILE A 49 -3.07 -8.46 -0.93
CA ILE A 49 -3.22 -7.23 -0.14
C ILE A 49 -3.67 -7.62 1.26
N ARG A 50 -2.96 -7.11 2.27
CA ARG A 50 -3.31 -7.28 3.67
C ARG A 50 -3.50 -5.93 4.33
N ILE A 51 -4.60 -5.79 5.03
CA ILE A 51 -4.95 -4.64 5.87
C ILE A 51 -5.02 -5.11 7.32
N CYS A 52 -4.16 -4.54 8.16
CA CYS A 52 -4.24 -4.66 9.61
C CYS A 52 -4.63 -3.33 10.23
N ASP A 53 -4.70 -3.28 11.56
CA ASP A 53 -4.70 -2.01 12.27
C ASP A 53 -3.38 -1.30 11.93
N GLU A 54 -3.48 -0.11 11.36
CA GLU A 54 -2.35 0.78 11.07
C GLU A 54 -1.37 0.29 10.00
N THR A 55 -1.65 -0.82 9.31
CA THR A 55 -0.81 -1.28 8.20
C THR A 55 -1.61 -1.69 6.97
N LEU A 56 -1.08 -1.34 5.80
CA LEU A 56 -1.54 -1.79 4.48
C LEU A 56 -0.33 -2.30 3.71
N ALA A 57 -0.31 -3.59 3.41
CA ALA A 57 0.74 -4.23 2.63
C ALA A 57 0.15 -4.82 1.34
N ALA A 58 0.84 -4.64 0.22
CA ALA A 58 0.44 -5.17 -1.07
C ALA A 58 1.66 -5.76 -1.79
N SER A 59 1.49 -6.89 -2.48
CA SER A 59 2.57 -7.51 -3.24
C SER A 59 2.09 -8.42 -4.36
N SER A 60 2.97 -8.65 -5.34
CA SER A 60 2.84 -9.72 -6.33
C SER A 60 3.03 -11.11 -5.71
N GLU A 61 3.69 -11.18 -4.56
CA GLU A 61 4.08 -12.43 -3.89
C GLU A 61 3.70 -12.43 -2.41
N ASN A 62 3.54 -13.63 -1.87
CA ASN A 62 3.17 -13.88 -0.49
C ASN A 62 4.11 -14.95 0.05
N TYR A 63 4.50 -14.87 1.32
CA TYR A 63 5.40 -15.87 1.88
C TYR A 63 4.75 -17.26 1.85
N PRO A 64 5.43 -18.30 1.30
CA PRO A 64 4.85 -19.63 1.14
C PRO A 64 4.45 -20.27 2.47
N ASN A 65 5.25 -20.02 3.52
CA ASN A 65 5.06 -20.62 4.85
C ASN A 65 4.42 -19.67 5.87
N ARG A 66 4.01 -18.46 5.44
CA ARG A 66 3.33 -17.48 6.31
C ARG A 66 2.10 -16.97 5.58
N GLN A 67 0.96 -17.61 5.85
CA GLN A 67 -0.30 -17.22 5.23
C GLN A 67 -0.59 -15.73 5.42
N LYS A 68 -1.08 -15.09 4.36
CA LYS A 68 -1.53 -13.70 4.36
C LYS A 68 -0.43 -12.71 4.78
N MET A 69 0.79 -12.86 4.27
CA MET A 69 1.88 -11.95 4.53
C MET A 69 2.54 -11.53 3.19
N PRO A 70 2.04 -10.47 2.54
CA PRO A 70 2.64 -9.96 1.31
C PRO A 70 4.15 -9.68 1.48
N ILE A 71 4.95 -10.03 0.49
CA ILE A 71 6.40 -9.82 0.51
C ILE A 71 6.70 -8.39 0.04
N THR A 72 7.29 -7.57 0.91
CA THR A 72 7.57 -6.14 0.63
C THR A 72 9.01 -5.72 0.89
N ASN A 73 9.81 -6.61 1.48
CA ASN A 73 11.17 -6.31 1.91
C ASN A 73 12.05 -5.94 0.71
N MET A 74 12.87 -4.91 0.90
CA MET A 74 13.82 -4.44 -0.10
C MET A 74 14.80 -5.54 -0.53
N ASN A 75 15.27 -5.44 -1.78
CA ASN A 75 16.21 -6.36 -2.43
C ASN A 75 15.67 -7.78 -2.65
N HIS A 76 14.37 -8.01 -2.50
CA HIS A 76 13.79 -9.29 -2.91
C HIS A 76 13.87 -9.43 -4.45
N GLU A 77 14.31 -10.59 -4.92
CA GLU A 77 14.69 -10.80 -6.33
C GLU A 77 13.52 -10.65 -7.31
N THR A 78 12.31 -11.08 -6.91
CA THR A 78 11.14 -11.14 -7.80
C THR A 78 9.92 -10.34 -7.32
N ALA A 79 9.68 -10.30 -6.00
CA ALA A 79 8.51 -9.66 -5.43
C ALA A 79 8.42 -8.16 -5.74
N ILE A 80 7.26 -7.71 -6.21
CA ILE A 80 6.93 -6.29 -6.37
C ILE A 80 5.92 -5.97 -5.28
N GLY A 81 6.32 -5.20 -4.27
CA GLY A 81 5.47 -4.95 -3.12
C GLY A 81 5.78 -3.65 -2.38
N VAL A 82 4.80 -3.20 -1.62
CA VAL A 82 4.86 -2.00 -0.79
C VAL A 82 4.12 -2.25 0.52
N GLN A 83 4.69 -1.74 1.62
CA GLN A 83 4.03 -1.68 2.90
C GLN A 83 4.00 -0.23 3.36
N VAL A 84 2.80 0.24 3.71
CA VAL A 84 2.62 1.50 4.40
C VAL A 84 2.13 1.27 5.83
N LEU A 85 2.72 2.02 6.76
CA LEU A 85 2.15 2.23 8.08
C LEU A 85 1.28 3.48 8.00
N TYR A 86 0.18 3.53 8.74
CA TYR A 86 -0.68 4.70 8.73
C TYR A 86 -1.18 5.03 10.14
N SER A 87 -1.27 6.32 10.44
CA SER A 87 -1.85 6.81 11.69
C SER A 87 -3.09 7.64 11.40
N LEU A 88 -4.22 7.23 11.98
CA LEU A 88 -5.49 7.94 11.78
C LEU A 88 -5.60 9.20 12.63
N SER A 89 -5.00 9.19 13.82
CA SER A 89 -4.97 10.35 14.72
C SER A 89 -4.06 11.45 14.19
N HIS A 90 -2.93 11.08 13.61
CA HIS A 90 -1.94 12.02 13.07
C HIS A 90 -2.08 12.23 11.56
N LYS A 91 -3.02 11.54 10.90
CA LYS A 91 -3.32 11.66 9.47
C LYS A 91 -2.07 11.57 8.58
N TYR A 92 -1.25 10.55 8.77
CA TYR A 92 -0.12 10.32 7.88
C TYR A 92 -0.05 8.87 7.43
N ILE A 93 0.64 8.66 6.32
CA ILE A 93 1.17 7.35 5.95
C ILE A 93 2.68 7.40 5.94
N ASN A 94 3.33 6.30 6.29
CA ASN A 94 4.75 6.11 6.15
C ASN A 94 4.99 4.96 5.17
N PHE A 95 5.74 5.21 4.11
CA PHE A 95 6.24 4.14 3.25
C PHE A 95 7.36 3.41 3.98
N PHE A 96 6.97 2.33 4.64
CA PHE A 96 7.86 1.56 5.51
C PHE A 96 8.78 0.63 4.73
N ASP A 97 8.21 -0.06 3.74
CA ASP A 97 8.96 -0.95 2.86
C ASP A 97 8.45 -0.80 1.42
N ILE A 98 9.37 -0.87 0.47
CA ILE A 98 9.05 -0.98 -0.95
C ILE A 98 10.11 -1.82 -1.66
N ASN A 99 9.67 -2.73 -2.52
CA ASN A 99 10.55 -3.51 -3.37
C ASN A 99 9.99 -3.62 -4.78
N SER A 100 10.87 -3.50 -5.76
CA SER A 100 10.50 -3.66 -7.16
C SER A 100 11.73 -4.00 -8.00
N PRO A 101 11.96 -5.26 -8.36
CA PRO A 101 13.06 -5.64 -9.26
C PRO A 101 12.82 -5.16 -10.70
N ILE A 102 11.57 -4.89 -11.06
CA ILE A 102 11.20 -4.35 -12.38
C ILE A 102 11.10 -2.83 -12.31
N LYS A 103 11.89 -2.13 -13.13
CA LYS A 103 11.90 -0.67 -13.20
C LYS A 103 10.50 -0.11 -13.46
N GLY A 104 10.13 0.94 -12.74
CA GLY A 104 8.87 1.67 -12.90
C GLY A 104 7.71 1.14 -12.05
N ASN A 105 7.70 -0.13 -11.63
CA ASN A 105 6.60 -0.64 -10.80
C ASN A 105 6.61 -0.05 -9.38
N GLY A 106 7.77 0.29 -8.83
CA GLY A 106 7.87 1.07 -7.59
C GLY A 106 7.11 2.40 -7.67
N SER A 107 7.32 3.18 -8.74
CA SER A 107 6.58 4.43 -8.96
C SER A 107 5.09 4.18 -9.14
N LYS A 108 4.67 3.12 -9.86
CA LYS A 108 3.25 2.79 -10.00
C LYS A 108 2.57 2.48 -8.65
N MET A 109 3.27 1.84 -7.72
CA MET A 109 2.75 1.59 -6.37
C MET A 109 2.59 2.88 -5.57
N VAL A 110 3.58 3.77 -5.62
CA VAL A 110 3.49 5.11 -5.00
C VAL A 110 2.34 5.90 -5.62
N ASP A 111 2.23 5.90 -6.95
CA ASP A 111 1.14 6.57 -7.66
C ASP A 111 -0.23 6.04 -7.25
N ALA A 112 -0.38 4.72 -7.12
CA ALA A 112 -1.64 4.11 -6.67
C ALA A 112 -2.03 4.55 -5.26
N ILE A 113 -1.05 4.64 -4.36
CA ILE A 113 -1.27 5.09 -2.98
C ILE A 113 -1.61 6.59 -2.94
N LEU A 114 -0.96 7.42 -3.75
CA LEU A 114 -1.11 8.87 -3.72
C LEU A 114 -2.20 9.43 -4.64
N ARG A 115 -2.77 8.63 -5.56
CA ARG A 115 -3.74 9.08 -6.57
C ARG A 115 -4.92 9.88 -6.01
N ASP A 116 -5.48 9.39 -4.90
CA ASP A 116 -6.66 9.96 -4.24
C ASP A 116 -6.29 10.38 -2.80
N PHE A 117 -5.05 10.82 -2.61
CA PHE A 117 -4.52 11.12 -1.27
C PHE A 117 -5.26 12.30 -0.64
N PRO A 118 -5.73 12.17 0.63
CA PRO A 118 -6.41 13.27 1.29
C PRO A 118 -5.48 14.49 1.46
N LYS A 119 -6.01 15.69 1.24
CA LYS A 119 -5.24 16.94 1.37
C LYS A 119 -4.79 17.25 2.80
N ASP A 120 -5.51 16.70 3.78
CA ASP A 120 -5.22 16.84 5.21
C ASP A 120 -4.38 15.67 5.74
N TRP A 121 -3.81 14.86 4.85
CA TRP A 121 -2.88 13.80 5.20
C TRP A 121 -1.50 14.10 4.63
N ASN A 122 -0.48 13.49 5.21
CA ASN A 122 0.90 13.64 4.76
C ASN A 122 1.56 12.26 4.53
N PRO A 123 2.27 12.04 3.42
CA PRO A 123 3.14 10.88 3.27
C PRO A 123 4.50 11.14 3.95
N SER A 124 5.17 10.07 4.39
CA SER A 124 6.51 10.13 4.93
C SER A 124 7.36 8.95 4.48
N VAL A 125 8.67 9.15 4.49
CA VAL A 125 9.68 8.12 4.27
C VAL A 125 10.75 8.36 5.32
N VAL A 126 10.75 7.52 6.37
CA VAL A 126 11.65 7.72 7.53
C VAL A 126 13.06 7.22 7.22
N MET A 127 13.18 6.17 6.41
CA MET A 127 14.47 5.65 6.01
C MET A 127 14.50 5.40 4.49
N ASP A 128 15.34 6.15 3.79
CA ASP A 128 15.57 5.98 2.35
C ASP A 128 16.82 5.13 2.10
N TRP A 129 16.60 3.91 1.59
CA TRP A 129 17.65 2.97 1.17
C TRP A 129 17.61 2.75 -0.36
N SER A 130 16.82 3.57 -1.06
CA SER A 130 16.42 3.38 -2.46
C SER A 130 17.28 4.15 -3.46
N ASN A 131 18.40 4.72 -3.00
CA ASN A 131 19.39 5.46 -3.80
C ASN A 131 18.75 6.54 -4.70
N GLY A 132 18.00 7.46 -4.09
CA GLY A 132 17.38 8.62 -4.76
C GLY A 132 16.06 8.32 -5.47
N PHE A 133 15.46 7.14 -5.29
CA PHE A 133 14.11 6.89 -5.79
C PHE A 133 13.07 7.79 -5.08
N TRP A 134 13.16 7.95 -3.75
CA TRP A 134 12.22 8.80 -3.03
C TRP A 134 12.36 10.28 -3.33
N ASP A 135 13.57 10.76 -3.66
CA ASP A 135 13.77 12.14 -4.13
C ASP A 135 12.95 12.41 -5.41
N LYS A 136 12.98 11.47 -6.37
CA LYS A 136 12.17 11.56 -7.59
C LYS A 136 10.67 11.50 -7.31
N MET A 137 10.25 10.71 -6.33
CA MET A 137 8.84 10.65 -5.94
C MET A 137 8.39 11.94 -5.27
N LYS A 138 9.21 12.53 -4.39
CA LYS A 138 8.96 13.82 -3.76
C LYS A 138 8.88 14.95 -4.79
N GLU A 139 9.78 14.96 -5.77
CA GLU A 139 9.74 15.93 -6.88
C GLU A 139 8.47 15.79 -7.73
N LYS A 140 8.11 14.54 -8.08
CA LYS A 140 6.88 14.25 -8.83
C LYS A 140 5.62 14.68 -8.07
N TYR A 141 5.61 14.51 -6.75
CA TYR A 141 4.50 14.86 -5.85
C TYR A 141 4.84 16.10 -5.00
N LYS A 142 5.39 17.15 -5.62
CA LYS A 142 5.82 18.37 -4.93
C LYS A 142 4.69 19.18 -4.27
N ASP A 143 3.46 18.99 -4.75
CA ASP A 143 2.27 19.66 -4.21
C ASP A 143 1.67 18.90 -3.00
N VAL A 144 2.26 17.75 -2.65
CA VAL A 144 1.95 17.00 -1.43
C VAL A 144 3.00 17.34 -0.38
N GLU A 145 2.57 17.69 0.83
CA GLU A 145 3.49 17.99 1.92
C GLU A 145 4.01 16.68 2.54
N TRP A 146 5.27 16.34 2.26
CA TRP A 146 5.94 15.18 2.82
C TRP A 146 6.49 15.48 4.22
N ILE A 147 6.21 14.61 5.19
CA ILE A 147 6.86 14.65 6.50
C ILE A 147 8.26 14.02 6.37
N MET A 148 9.27 14.75 6.84
CA MET A 148 10.67 14.29 6.93
C MET A 148 10.91 13.53 8.23
#